data_AF-A0A512J5Q5-F1
#
_entry.id   AF-A0A512J5Q5-F1
#
_cell.length_a   1.000
_cell.length_b   1.000
_cell.length_c   1.000
_cell.angle_alpha   90.00
_cell.angle_beta   90.00
_cell.angle_gamma   90.00
#
_symmetry.space_group_name_H-M   'P 1'
#
loop_
_entity.id
_entity.type
_entity.pdbx_description
1 polymer ?
#
loop_
_entity_poly.entity_id
_entity_poly.type
_entity_poly.pdbx_seq_one_letter_code
_entity_poly.pdbx_strand_id
1 'polypeptide(L)' 'MNIDGVQLALLLRLRRGAVTFTGVETADEQLAMLQLYTLKLVVQVTNRKKRGAMEWHLTTEGRQLVRELRR' A
#
# COMPACT_ATOMS: atom_id res chain seq x y z
N MET A 1 17.01 1.20 -0.64
CA MET A 1 15.87 0.39 -1.18
C MET A 1 15.42 1.07 -2.45
N ASN A 2 15.30 0.33 -3.56
CA ASN A 2 14.83 0.90 -4.82
C ASN A 2 13.30 0.75 -4.88
N ILE A 3 12.57 1.87 -4.95
CA ILE A 3 11.11 1.89 -5.09
C ILE A 3 10.80 2.21 -6.54
N ASP A 4 10.09 1.32 -7.24
CA ASP A 4 9.71 1.55 -8.64
C ASP A 4 8.50 2.50 -8.77
N GLY A 5 8.14 2.83 -10.01
CA GLY A 5 7.04 3.77 -10.29
C GLY A 5 5.66 3.28 -9.83
N VAL A 6 5.39 1.97 -9.90
CA VAL A 6 4.09 1.39 -9.50
C VAL A 6 3.99 1.37 -7.98
N GLN A 7 5.04 0.95 -7.30
CA GLN A 7 5.15 0.99 -5.85
C GLN A 7 5.02 2.43 -5.32
N LEU A 8 5.68 3.40 -5.95
CA LEU A 8 5.55 4.82 -5.61
C LEU A 8 4.11 5.30 -5.76
N ALA A 9 3.44 4.96 -6.87
CA ALA A 9 2.04 5.32 -7.08
C ALA A 9 1.11 4.74 -6.00
N LEU A 10 1.30 3.46 -5.63
CA LEU A 10 0.53 2.81 -4.55
C LEU A 10 0.78 3.46 -3.19
N LEU A 11 2.04 3.73 -2.84
CA LEU A 11 2.41 4.41 -1.60
C LEU A 11 1.79 5.82 -1.51
N LEU A 12 1.75 6.56 -2.61
CA LEU A 12 1.10 7.87 -2.68
C LEU A 12 -0.42 7.79 -2.57
N ARG A 13 -1.05 6.75 -3.13
CA ARG A 13 -2.49 6.47 -2.92
C ARG A 13 -2.77 6.17 -1.45
N LEU A 14 -2.01 5.27 -0.84
CA LEU A 14 -2.13 4.88 0.56
C LEU A 14 -1.89 6.04 1.54
N ARG A 15 -1.10 7.04 1.15
CA ARG A 15 -0.92 8.27 1.93
C ARG A 15 -2.21 9.07 2.09
N ARG A 16 -3.11 9.01 1.10
CA ARG A 16 -4.40 9.73 1.13
C ARG A 16 -5.45 8.99 1.95
N GLY A 17 -5.25 7.71 2.20
CA GLY A 17 -6.16 6.86 2.97
C GLY A 17 -5.95 5.39 2.64
N ALA A 18 -6.68 4.53 3.35
CA ALA A 18 -6.64 3.09 3.11
C ALA A 18 -7.06 2.75 1.67
N VAL A 19 -6.42 1.76 1.07
CA VAL A 19 -6.75 1.28 -0.29
C VAL A 19 -7.37 -0.11 -0.18
N THR A 20 -8.51 -0.32 -0.82
CA THR A 20 -9.12 -1.64 -0.93
C THR A 20 -8.81 -2.21 -2.30
N PHE A 21 -8.31 -3.45 -2.35
CA PHE A 21 -8.17 -4.17 -3.60
C PHE A 21 -9.48 -4.91 -3.88
N THR A 22 -10.03 -4.74 -5.08
CA THR A 22 -11.33 -5.32 -5.46
C THR A 22 -11.21 -6.42 -6.52
N GLY A 23 -9.98 -6.81 -6.90
CA GLY A 23 -9.72 -7.82 -7.91
C GLY A 23 -9.68 -7.28 -9.34
N VAL A 24 -9.71 -5.95 -9.50
CA VAL A 24 -9.59 -5.26 -10.80
C VAL A 24 -8.19 -4.67 -11.01
N GLU A 25 -7.34 -4.73 -9.98
CA GLU A 25 -5.97 -4.25 -10.02
C GLU A 25 -5.14 -5.09 -10.99
N THR A 26 -4.18 -4.45 -11.67
CA THR A 26 -3.30 -5.14 -12.60
C THR A 26 -2.36 -6.11 -11.88
N ALA A 27 -1.79 -7.08 -12.60
CA ALA A 27 -0.79 -7.99 -12.03
C ALA A 27 0.40 -7.25 -11.42
N ASP A 28 0.82 -6.13 -12.03
CA ASP A 28 1.91 -5.29 -11.53
C ASP A 28 1.52 -4.57 -10.23
N GLU A 29 0.29 -4.05 -10.13
CA GLU A 29 -0.20 -3.44 -8.88
C GLU A 29 -0.30 -4.47 -7.75
N GLN A 30 -0.74 -5.70 -8.06
CA GLN A 30 -0.79 -6.81 -7.09
C GLN A 30 0.61 -7.20 -6.61
N LEU A 31 1.55 -7.39 -7.54
CA LEU A 31 2.94 -7.71 -7.21
C LEU A 31 3.59 -6.59 -6.38
N ALA A 32 3.40 -5.33 -6.78
CA ALA A 32 3.93 -4.18 -6.07
C ALA A 32 3.39 -4.09 -4.63
N MET A 33 2.09 -4.32 -4.42
CA MET A 33 1.50 -4.32 -3.07
C MET A 33 2.08 -5.44 -2.20
N LEU A 34 2.27 -6.64 -2.76
CA LEU A 34 2.87 -7.78 -2.04
C LEU A 34 4.35 -7.52 -1.69
N GLN A 35 5.10 -6.89 -2.58
CA GLN A 35 6.47 -6.47 -2.31
C GLN A 35 6.51 -5.45 -1.16
N LEU A 36 5.69 -4.40 -1.22
CA LEU A 36 5.58 -3.41 -0.14
C LEU A 36 5.19 -4.05 1.20
N TYR A 37 4.32 -5.06 1.18
CA TYR A 37 3.91 -5.81 2.37
C TYR A 37 5.09 -6.61 2.95
N THR A 38 5.83 -7.31 2.10
CA THR A 38 7.04 -8.07 2.48
C THR A 38 8.09 -7.15 3.11
N LEU A 39 8.20 -5.92 2.60
CA LEU A 39 9.08 -4.88 3.11
C LEU A 39 8.56 -4.19 4.38
N LYS A 40 7.41 -4.60 4.92
CA LYS A 40 6.75 -4.02 6.10
C LYS A 40 6.44 -2.53 5.96
N LEU A 41 6.25 -2.04 4.73
CA LEU A 41 5.87 -0.66 4.45
C LEU A 41 4.34 -0.48 4.44
N VAL A 42 3.62 -1.57 4.21
CA VAL A 42 2.15 -1.62 4.25
C VAL A 42 1.70 -2.79 5.10
N VAL A 43 0.47 -2.73 5.58
CA VAL A 43 -0.20 -3.80 6.31
C VAL A 43 -1.61 -3.99 5.76
N GLN A 44 -2.04 -5.25 5.70
CA GLN A 44 -3.42 -5.61 5.37
C GLN A 44 -4.24 -5.70 6.65
N VAL A 45 -5.40 -5.05 6.66
CA VAL A 45 -6.34 -5.04 7.77
C VAL A 45 -7.73 -5.43 7.25
N THR A 46 -8.35 -6.41 7.88
CA THR A 46 -9.74 -6.77 7.57
C THR A 46 -10.69 -5.83 8.29
N ASN A 47 -11.43 -5.01 7.56
CA ASN A 47 -12.44 -4.12 8.12
C ASN A 47 -13.75 -4.88 8.34
N ARG A 48 -13.92 -5.42 9.55
CA ARG A 48 -15.13 -6.17 9.96
C ARG A 48 -16.43 -5.35 9.85
N LYS A 49 -16.36 -4.01 9.95
CA LYS A 49 -17.53 -3.13 9.84
C LYS A 49 -17.98 -2.93 8.40
N LYS A 50 -17.08 -3.06 7.43
CA LYS A 50 -17.37 -2.94 5.99
C LYS A 50 -17.42 -4.31 5.31
N ARG A 51 -18.29 -5.21 5.77
CA ARG A 51 -18.47 -6.56 5.19
C ARG A 51 -17.17 -7.37 5.06
N GLY A 52 -16.18 -7.11 5.92
CA GLY A 52 -14.89 -7.81 5.84
C GLY A 52 -13.97 -7.33 4.71
N ALA A 53 -14.17 -6.11 4.19
CA ALA A 53 -13.29 -5.54 3.18
C ALA A 53 -11.81 -5.59 3.62
N MET A 54 -10.94 -6.06 2.71
CA MET A 54 -9.50 -6.05 2.92
C MET A 54 -8.94 -4.68 2.58
N GLU A 55 -8.55 -3.93 3.61
CA GLU A 55 -7.98 -2.59 3.47
C GLU A 55 -6.46 -2.65 3.67
N TRP A 56 -5.71 -2.02 2.78
CA TRP A 56 -4.28 -1.81 2.88
C TRP A 56 -4.02 -0.45 3.50
N HIS A 57 -3.09 -0.41 4.46
CA HIS A 57 -2.70 0.79 5.19
C HIS A 57 -1.18 0.94 5.20
N LEU A 58 -0.67 2.18 5.27
CA LEU A 58 0.76 2.40 5.54
C LEU A 58 1.09 1.98 6.98
N THR A 59 2.25 1.35 7.16
CA THR A 59 2.89 1.23 8.47
C THR A 59 3.51 2.56 8.89
N THR A 60 4.12 2.61 10.08
CA THR A 60 4.86 3.80 10.51
C THR A 60 6.09 4.04 9.64
N GLU A 61 6.79 2.97 9.28
CA GLU A 61 7.94 2.93 8.39
C GLU A 61 7.55 3.36 6.97
N GLY A 62 6.44 2.84 6.45
CA GLY A 62 5.90 3.26 5.15
C GLY A 62 5.54 4.75 5.11
N ARG A 63 4.94 5.28 6.19
CA ARG A 63 4.66 6.71 6.31
C ARG A 63 5.93 7.56 6.31
N GLN A 64 6.98 7.11 6.97
CA GLN A 64 8.26 7.82 7.00
C GLN A 64 8.90 7.83 5.61
N LEU A 65 8.99 6.68 4.94
CA LEU A 65 9.54 6.56 3.59
C LEU A 65 8.82 7.50 2.60
N VAL A 66 7.49 7.53 2.64
CA VAL A 66 6.68 8.40 1.77
C VAL A 66 6.93 9.90 2.02
N ARG A 67 7.32 10.29 3.25
CA ARG A 67 7.71 11.67 3.55
C ARG A 67 9.08 12.00 2.98
N GLU A 68 10.02 11.05 3.01
CA GLU A 68 11.38 11.21 2.50
C GLU A 68 11.41 11.30 0.97
N LEU A 69 10.60 10.50 0.27
CA LEU A 69 10.48 10.49 -1.20
C LEU A 69 9.93 11.81 -1.81
N ARG A 70 9.53 12.78 -0.98
CA ARG A 70 9.02 14.10 -1.42
C ARG A 70 9.97 15.26 -1.15
N ARG A 71 11.15 14.99 -0.59
CA ARG A 71 12.24 15.97 -0.45
C ARG A 71 13.15 15.89 -1.67
#